data_AF-A0A3A1Z1P2-F1
#
_entry.id   AF-A0A3A1Z1P2-F1
#
_cell.length_a   1.000
_cell.length_b   1.000
_cell.length_c   1.000
_cell.angle_alpha   90.00
_cell.angle_beta   90.00
_cell.angle_gamma   90.00
#
_symmetry.space_group_name_H-M   'P 1'
#
loop_
_entity.id
_entity.type
_entity.pdbx_description
1 polymer ?
#
loop_
_entity_poly.entity_id
_entity_poly.type
_entity_poly.pdbx_seq_one_letter_code
_entity_poly.pdbx_strand_id
1 'polypeptide(L)'
;MYVGIRNIGGREVRVRSITLALARDGNSLGVYPIVNFFETPSSTSATLFVPFALRPSETWAHGANFLRLFDRNTEKFYRERESELRANISRKLAARAEDDKELVVADAQYVQPFLEMFNRMFVWLPGEYTLDLQIQVESGKAAFGKRYRFTLFESDSEELRSHTDDFKHGGGLAYNVDRHFGVYVPLSPTDA
;
A
#
# COMPACT_ATOMS: atom_id res chain seq x y z
N MET A 1 1.33 -1.30 -8.79
CA MET A 1 0.80 -2.12 -9.90
C MET A 1 0.55 -1.21 -11.10
N TYR A 2 0.77 -1.64 -12.34
CA TYR A 2 0.34 -0.87 -13.52
C TYR A 2 -1.02 -1.40 -14.01
N VAL A 3 -1.98 -0.51 -14.25
CA VAL A 3 -3.35 -0.85 -14.62
C VAL A 3 -3.71 -0.13 -15.91
N GLY A 4 -4.18 -0.87 -16.92
CA GLY A 4 -4.68 -0.34 -18.18
C GLY A 4 -6.14 -0.70 -18.39
N ILE A 5 -6.98 0.29 -18.68
CA ILE A 5 -8.41 0.15 -18.95
C ILE A 5 -8.70 0.85 -20.27
N ARG A 6 -9.38 0.15 -21.19
CA ARG A 6 -9.80 0.70 -22.47
C ARG A 6 -11.29 0.53 -22.66
N ASN A 7 -11.98 1.59 -23.06
CA ASN A 7 -13.37 1.51 -23.46
C ASN A 7 -13.46 1.02 -24.92
N ILE A 8 -13.80 -0.25 -25.09
CA ILE A 8 -14.02 -0.86 -26.41
C ILE A 8 -15.48 -0.77 -26.90
N GLY A 9 -16.37 -0.17 -26.09
CA GLY A 9 -17.78 0.01 -26.42
C GLY A 9 -18.05 1.28 -27.23
N GLY A 10 -19.28 1.39 -27.76
CA GLY A 10 -19.72 2.55 -28.53
C GLY A 10 -20.31 3.70 -27.70
N ARG A 11 -20.25 3.65 -26.37
CA ARG A 11 -20.79 4.68 -25.47
C ARG A 11 -19.78 5.06 -24.41
N GLU A 12 -19.89 6.28 -23.90
CA GLU A 12 -19.10 6.73 -22.75
C GLU A 12 -19.40 5.87 -21.51
N VAL A 13 -18.34 5.55 -20.75
CA VAL A 13 -18.42 4.77 -19.52
C VAL A 13 -17.82 5.60 -18.39
N ARG A 14 -18.60 5.82 -17.33
CA ARG A 14 -18.12 6.48 -16.12
C ARG A 14 -17.61 5.49 -15.10
N VAL A 15 -16.29 5.48 -14.88
CA VAL A 15 -15.60 4.70 -13.86
C VAL A 15 -15.76 5.39 -12.51
N ARG A 16 -16.33 4.68 -11.54
CA ARG A 16 -16.54 5.18 -10.17
C ARG A 16 -15.46 4.73 -9.21
N SER A 17 -15.02 3.49 -9.30
CA SER A 17 -13.97 2.96 -8.43
C SER A 17 -13.21 1.82 -9.10
N ILE A 18 -11.99 1.62 -8.66
CA ILE A 18 -11.16 0.46 -8.98
C ILE A 18 -10.71 -0.15 -7.66
N THR A 19 -10.91 -1.44 -7.47
CA THR A 19 -10.57 -2.14 -6.22
C THR A 19 -9.85 -3.44 -6.52
N LEU A 20 -9.00 -3.87 -5.60
CA LEU A 20 -8.43 -5.22 -5.57
C LEU A 20 -9.03 -5.99 -4.41
N ALA A 21 -9.66 -7.13 -4.66
CA ALA A 21 -9.93 -8.10 -3.60
C ALA A 21 -8.76 -9.08 -3.55
N LEU A 22 -8.15 -9.22 -2.38
CA LEU A 22 -6.97 -10.05 -2.16
C LEU A 22 -7.34 -11.26 -1.31
N ALA A 23 -6.82 -12.42 -1.66
CA ALA A 23 -6.89 -13.61 -0.82
C ALA A 23 -5.56 -14.37 -0.87
N ARG A 24 -5.26 -15.13 0.19
CA ARG A 24 -4.11 -16.03 0.29
C ARG A 24 -4.61 -17.41 0.69
N ASP A 25 -4.23 -18.43 -0.07
CA ASP A 25 -4.63 -19.84 0.14
C ASP A 25 -6.16 -19.98 0.29
N GLY A 26 -6.91 -19.20 -0.51
CA GLY A 26 -8.38 -19.15 -0.47
C GLY A 26 -8.99 -18.28 0.64
N ASN A 27 -8.19 -17.78 1.59
CA ASN A 27 -8.67 -16.93 2.68
C ASN A 27 -8.63 -15.45 2.29
N SER A 28 -9.76 -14.75 2.41
CA SER A 28 -9.84 -13.32 2.09
C SER A 28 -8.96 -12.49 3.04
N LEU A 29 -8.12 -11.63 2.47
CA LEU A 29 -7.26 -10.67 3.18
C LEU A 29 -7.86 -9.26 3.21
N GLY A 30 -8.84 -8.99 2.34
CA GLY A 30 -9.60 -7.76 2.30
C GLY A 30 -9.72 -7.15 0.90
N VAL A 31 -10.31 -5.95 0.86
CA VAL A 31 -10.47 -5.16 -0.36
C VAL A 31 -9.64 -3.89 -0.24
N TYR A 32 -8.85 -3.62 -1.28
CA TYR A 32 -7.88 -2.54 -1.36
C TYR A 32 -8.33 -1.60 -2.47
N PRO A 33 -8.94 -0.44 -2.15
CA PRO A 33 -9.32 0.53 -3.16
C PRO A 33 -8.08 1.21 -3.75
N ILE A 34 -8.20 1.65 -5.00
CA ILE A 34 -7.27 2.62 -5.56
C ILE A 34 -7.37 3.91 -4.74
N VAL A 35 -6.22 4.47 -4.37
CA VAL A 35 -6.15 5.76 -3.66
C VAL A 35 -5.60 6.84 -4.56
N ASN A 36 -4.53 6.52 -5.28
CA ASN A 36 -3.86 7.45 -6.18
C ASN A 36 -3.14 6.70 -7.31
N PHE A 37 -2.67 7.46 -8.30
CA PHE A 37 -1.95 6.95 -9.45
C PHE A 37 -0.88 7.94 -9.91
N PHE A 38 0.08 7.47 -10.68
CA PHE A 38 1.13 8.29 -11.31
C PHE A 38 0.76 8.54 -12.77
N GLU A 39 0.72 9.81 -13.19
CA GLU A 39 0.35 10.22 -14.55
C GLU A 39 1.29 9.61 -15.59
N THR A 40 2.59 9.59 -15.30
CA THR A 40 3.63 9.03 -16.15
C THR A 40 4.60 8.17 -15.35
N PRO A 41 5.38 7.27 -16.00
CA PRO A 41 6.43 6.50 -15.33
C PRO A 41 7.51 7.35 -14.64
N SER A 42 7.67 8.62 -15.06
CA SER A 42 8.65 9.57 -14.50
C SER A 42 8.05 10.51 -13.45
N SER A 43 6.76 10.38 -13.13
CA SER A 43 6.10 11.22 -12.14
C SER A 43 6.66 10.93 -10.75
N THR A 44 7.14 11.98 -10.06
CA THR A 44 7.66 11.89 -8.69
C THR A 44 6.57 12.09 -7.62
N SER A 45 5.37 12.50 -8.04
CA SER A 45 4.20 12.69 -7.19
C SER A 45 3.00 11.93 -7.75
N ALA A 46 2.09 11.54 -6.87
CA ALA A 46 0.86 10.83 -7.24
C ALA A 46 -0.35 11.78 -7.29
N THR A 47 -1.23 11.54 -8.26
CA THR A 47 -2.54 12.20 -8.41
C THR A 47 -3.60 11.39 -7.67
N LEU A 48 -4.46 12.07 -6.90
CA LEU A 48 -5.58 11.44 -6.22
C LEU A 48 -6.54 10.79 -7.24
N PHE A 49 -6.97 9.56 -6.96
CA PHE A 49 -7.98 8.94 -7.78
C PHE A 49 -9.34 9.60 -7.55
N VAL A 50 -9.96 10.07 -8.63
CA VAL A 50 -11.35 10.57 -8.65
C VAL A 50 -12.12 9.89 -9.78
N PRO A 51 -13.45 9.71 -9.64
CA PRO A 51 -14.26 9.16 -10.72
C PRO A 51 -14.09 9.92 -12.03
N PHE A 52 -13.97 9.20 -13.14
CA PHE A 52 -13.70 9.75 -14.47
C PHE A 52 -14.55 9.07 -15.55
N ALA A 53 -14.63 9.69 -16.72
CA ALA A 53 -15.33 9.15 -17.87
C ALA A 53 -14.32 8.68 -18.94
N LEU A 54 -14.62 7.56 -19.58
CA LEU A 54 -13.91 7.04 -20.73
C LEU A 54 -14.83 7.08 -21.95
N ARG A 55 -14.48 7.89 -22.94
CA ARG A 55 -15.14 7.92 -24.24
C ARG A 55 -14.86 6.64 -25.03
N PRO A 56 -15.64 6.32 -26.08
CA PRO A 56 -15.34 5.22 -26.97
C PRO A 56 -13.88 5.26 -27.46
N SER A 57 -13.20 4.12 -27.39
CA SER A 57 -11.77 3.93 -27.73
C SER A 57 -10.75 4.60 -26.79
N GLU A 58 -11.18 5.36 -25.79
CA GLU A 58 -10.28 5.99 -24.82
C GLU A 58 -9.64 4.96 -23.90
N THR A 59 -8.41 5.26 -23.47
CA THR A 59 -7.61 4.41 -22.58
C THR A 59 -7.15 5.23 -21.38
N TRP A 60 -7.25 4.63 -20.20
CA TRP A 60 -6.62 5.10 -18.97
C TRP A 60 -5.60 4.05 -18.54
N ALA A 61 -4.32 4.42 -18.40
CA ALA A 61 -3.27 3.46 -18.12
C ALA A 61 -2.14 4.05 -17.25
N HIS A 62 -2.08 3.64 -15.99
CA HIS A 62 -1.21 4.27 -14.99
C HIS A 62 -0.64 3.29 -13.97
N GLY A 63 0.49 3.69 -13.37
CA GLY A 63 0.95 3.10 -12.11
C GLY A 63 0.00 3.50 -11.00
N ALA A 64 -0.68 2.54 -10.39
CA ALA A 64 -1.73 2.75 -9.39
C ALA A 64 -1.36 2.14 -8.04
N ASN A 65 -1.74 2.85 -6.98
CA ASN A 65 -1.59 2.42 -5.60
C ASN A 65 -2.92 1.98 -5.02
N PHE A 66 -2.95 0.73 -4.57
CA PHE A 66 -4.08 0.10 -3.89
C PHE A 66 -3.68 -0.11 -2.43
N LEU A 67 -4.35 0.59 -1.52
CA LEU A 67 -3.92 0.65 -0.13
C LEU A 67 -5.05 0.22 0.80
N ARG A 68 -4.69 -0.43 1.90
CA ARG A 68 -5.62 -0.62 3.01
C ARG A 68 -5.72 0.70 3.77
N LEU A 69 -6.90 1.29 3.78
CA LEU A 69 -7.14 2.50 4.56
C LEU A 69 -7.34 2.13 6.03
N PHE A 70 -6.73 2.91 6.92
CA PHE A 70 -7.02 2.81 8.35
C PHE A 70 -8.44 3.29 8.62
N ASP A 71 -9.12 2.58 9.52
CA ASP A 71 -10.32 3.12 10.14
C ASP A 71 -9.96 4.31 11.05
N ARG A 72 -10.97 5.08 11.45
CA ARG A 72 -10.79 6.29 12.25
C ARG A 72 -10.02 6.04 13.56
N ASN A 73 -10.25 4.91 14.22
CA ASN A 73 -9.62 4.62 15.50
C ASN A 73 -8.16 4.20 15.30
N THR A 74 -7.89 3.40 14.26
CA THR A 74 -6.53 3.00 13.88
C THR A 74 -5.70 4.21 13.44
N GLU A 75 -6.26 5.11 12.63
CA GLU A 75 -5.58 6.36 12.23
C GLU A 75 -5.29 7.24 13.43
N LYS A 76 -6.28 7.46 14.31
CA LYS A 76 -6.10 8.24 15.54
C LYS A 76 -4.98 7.66 16.41
N PHE A 77 -5.03 6.35 16.66
CA PHE A 77 -4.02 5.64 17.43
C PHE A 77 -2.64 5.81 16.80
N TYR A 78 -2.51 5.61 15.49
CA TYR A 78 -1.25 5.78 14.77
C TYR A 78 -0.67 7.19 14.96
N ARG A 79 -1.48 8.23 14.75
CA ARG A 79 -1.04 9.64 14.86
C ARG A 79 -0.61 10.02 16.26
N GLU A 80 -1.35 9.58 17.28
CA GLU A 80 -1.01 9.84 18.68
C GLU A 80 0.34 9.20 19.03
N ARG A 81 0.53 7.92 18.69
CA ARG A 81 1.79 7.20 18.93
C ARG A 81 2.95 7.75 18.12
N GLU A 82 2.70 8.18 16.88
CA GLU A 82 3.74 8.76 16.01
C GLU A 82 4.27 10.06 16.62
N SER A 83 3.38 10.89 17.18
CA SER A 83 3.75 12.11 17.88
C SER A 83 4.62 11.83 19.12
N GLU A 84 4.23 10.85 19.94
CA GLU A 84 5.00 10.43 21.12
C GLU A 84 6.40 9.91 20.75
N LEU A 85 6.49 9.07 19.70
CA LEU A 85 7.74 8.54 19.18
C LEU A 85 8.67 9.67 18.70
N ARG A 86 8.15 10.59 17.88
CA ARG A 86 8.91 11.76 17.41
C ARG A 86 9.42 12.61 18.59
N ALA A 87 8.59 12.84 19.61
CA ALA A 87 8.98 13.60 20.78
C ALA A 87 10.10 12.90 21.59
N ASN A 88 10.07 11.57 21.70
CA ASN A 88 11.15 10.80 22.33
C ASN A 88 12.46 10.94 21.57
N ILE A 89 12.43 10.71 20.24
CA ILE A 89 13.61 10.81 19.37
C ILE A 89 14.20 12.22 19.42
N SER A 90 13.38 13.26 19.29
CA SER A 90 13.83 14.66 19.34
C SER A 90 14.49 15.00 20.68
N ARG A 91 13.96 14.52 21.80
CA ARG A 91 14.54 14.75 23.13
C ARG A 91 15.92 14.10 23.26
N LYS A 92 16.08 12.87 22.76
CA LYS A 92 17.36 12.16 22.75
C LYS A 92 18.37 12.83 21.82
N LEU A 93 17.94 13.28 20.64
CA LEU A 93 18.76 14.06 19.72
C LEU A 93 19.22 15.39 20.34
N ALA A 94 18.40 16.05 21.16
CA ALA A 94 18.77 17.29 21.84
C ALA A 94 19.74 17.06 23.01
N ALA A 95 19.75 15.86 23.59
CA ALA A 95 20.61 15.49 24.72
C ALA A 95 21.95 14.87 24.30
N ARG A 96 22.17 14.62 23.00
CA ARG A 96 23.40 13.99 22.50
C ARG A 96 24.56 14.97 22.48
N ALA A 97 25.79 14.45 22.58
CA ALA A 97 26.99 15.24 22.37
C ALA A 97 27.09 15.69 20.91
N GLU A 98 27.70 16.85 20.65
CA GLU A 98 27.76 17.45 19.31
C GLU A 98 28.52 16.58 18.28
N ASP A 99 29.43 15.74 18.76
CA ASP A 99 30.22 14.79 17.97
C ASP A 99 29.54 13.42 17.78
N ASP A 100 28.44 13.15 18.47
CA ASP A 100 27.67 11.91 18.33
C ASP A 100 26.78 11.95 17.08
N LYS A 101 27.17 11.15 16.09
CA LYS A 101 26.48 11.00 14.80
C LYS A 101 25.68 9.70 14.67
N GLU A 102 25.61 8.90 15.73
CA GLU A 102 24.88 7.63 15.70
C GLU A 102 23.38 7.85 15.58
N LEU A 103 22.69 6.85 15.03
CA LEU A 103 21.24 6.86 14.95
C LEU A 103 20.64 6.70 16.35
N VAL A 104 19.78 7.65 16.72
CA VAL A 104 19.05 7.60 17.98
C VAL A 104 18.07 6.43 17.98
N VAL A 105 18.08 5.66 19.06
CA VAL A 105 17.14 4.58 19.33
C VAL A 105 16.07 5.09 20.30
N ALA A 106 14.80 5.04 19.89
CA ALA A 106 13.66 5.37 20.74
C ALA A 106 13.48 4.36 21.87
N ASP A 107 12.90 4.78 23.00
CA ASP A 107 12.59 3.85 24.09
C ASP A 107 11.55 2.82 23.64
N ALA A 108 11.71 1.58 24.09
CA ALA A 108 10.87 0.45 23.66
C ALA A 108 9.37 0.74 23.80
N GLN A 109 8.93 1.41 24.86
CA GLN A 109 7.52 1.76 25.09
C GLN A 109 6.89 2.60 23.96
N TYR A 110 7.68 3.37 23.21
CA TYR A 110 7.21 4.16 22.07
C TYR A 110 7.27 3.39 20.75
N VAL A 111 7.98 2.26 20.71
CA VAL A 111 8.15 1.44 19.50
C VAL A 111 7.20 0.24 19.50
N GLN A 112 6.99 -0.39 20.67
CA GLN A 112 6.15 -1.59 20.82
C GLN A 112 4.74 -1.44 20.23
N PRO A 113 4.02 -0.30 20.40
CA PRO A 113 2.70 -0.13 19.80
C PRO A 113 2.70 -0.31 18.27
N PHE A 114 3.77 0.09 17.58
CA PHE A 114 3.89 -0.06 16.13
C PHE A 114 4.22 -1.49 15.71
N LEU A 115 5.05 -2.18 16.50
CA LEU A 115 5.35 -3.61 16.27
C LEU A 115 4.10 -4.47 16.46
N GLU A 116 3.31 -4.20 17.50
CA GLU A 116 2.02 -4.86 17.74
C GLU A 116 1.03 -4.59 16.61
N MET A 117 0.90 -3.33 16.20
CA MET A 117 0.03 -2.94 15.08
C MET A 117 0.47 -3.62 13.78
N PHE A 118 1.78 -3.63 13.48
CA PHE A 118 2.35 -4.32 12.32
C PHE A 118 2.02 -5.80 12.36
N ASN A 119 2.32 -6.50 13.45
CA ASN A 119 2.06 -7.95 13.56
C ASN A 119 0.59 -8.31 13.38
N ARG A 120 -0.33 -7.46 13.84
CA ARG A 120 -1.77 -7.65 13.64
C ARG A 120 -2.22 -7.39 12.20
N MET A 121 -1.59 -6.44 11.51
CA MET A 121 -2.04 -5.96 10.19
C MET A 121 -1.25 -6.53 9.02
N PHE A 122 -0.11 -7.16 9.27
CA PHE A 122 0.77 -7.71 8.26
C PHE A 122 0.14 -8.96 7.63
N VAL A 123 -0.22 -8.85 6.35
CA VAL A 123 -0.90 -9.92 5.60
C VAL A 123 0.02 -10.65 4.62
N TRP A 124 1.22 -10.13 4.37
CA TRP A 124 2.17 -10.61 3.36
C TRP A 124 3.02 -11.77 3.91
N LEU A 125 2.39 -12.91 4.13
CA LEU A 125 3.08 -14.16 4.49
C LEU A 125 3.26 -15.05 3.26
N PRO A 126 4.15 -16.06 3.31
CA PRO A 126 4.35 -16.98 2.21
C PRO A 126 3.07 -17.71 1.83
N GLY A 127 2.87 -17.99 0.54
CA GLY A 127 1.71 -18.72 0.05
C GLY A 127 1.22 -18.25 -1.32
N GLU A 128 0.11 -18.85 -1.75
CA GLU A 128 -0.51 -18.58 -3.05
C GLU A 128 -1.56 -17.50 -2.92
N TYR A 129 -1.38 -16.41 -3.66
CA TYR A 129 -2.29 -15.27 -3.64
C TYR A 129 -3.16 -15.24 -4.88
N THR A 130 -4.42 -14.84 -4.68
CA THR A 130 -5.32 -14.42 -5.76
C THR A 130 -5.63 -12.94 -5.61
N LEU A 131 -5.56 -12.22 -6.72
CA LEU A 131 -5.84 -10.79 -6.82
C LEU A 131 -6.96 -10.57 -7.84
N ASP A 132 -8.10 -10.10 -7.36
CA ASP A 132 -9.28 -9.80 -8.15
C ASP A 132 -9.37 -8.29 -8.38
N LEU A 133 -8.95 -7.84 -9.56
CA LEU A 133 -9.14 -6.47 -10.00
C LEU A 133 -10.61 -6.29 -10.39
N GLN A 134 -11.27 -5.28 -9.82
CA GLN A 134 -12.67 -4.95 -10.06
C GLN A 134 -12.82 -3.47 -10.37
N ILE A 135 -13.57 -3.14 -11.43
CA ILE A 135 -13.86 -1.78 -11.88
C ILE A 135 -15.37 -1.59 -11.80
N GLN A 136 -15.82 -0.66 -10.97
CA GLN A 136 -17.24 -0.31 -10.86
C GLN A 136 -17.57 0.89 -11.75
N VAL A 137 -18.66 0.78 -12.49
CA VAL A 137 -19.18 1.85 -13.37
C VAL A 137 -20.54 2.33 -12.90
N GLU A 138 -20.85 3.60 -13.17
CA GLU A 138 -22.05 4.28 -12.67
C GLU A 138 -23.38 3.63 -13.08
N SER A 139 -23.45 2.96 -14.23
CA SER A 139 -24.69 2.38 -14.75
C SER A 139 -25.20 1.17 -13.94
N GLY A 140 -24.49 0.74 -12.89
CA GLY A 140 -24.88 -0.35 -11.99
C GLY A 140 -24.92 -1.74 -12.65
N LYS A 141 -24.64 -1.83 -13.95
CA LYS A 141 -24.89 -3.02 -14.78
C LYS A 141 -23.65 -3.83 -15.13
N ALA A 142 -22.44 -3.33 -14.94
CA ALA A 142 -21.23 -4.08 -15.25
C ALA A 142 -20.06 -3.70 -14.33
N ALA A 143 -19.70 -4.60 -13.40
CA ALA A 143 -18.37 -4.61 -12.83
C ALA A 143 -17.47 -5.38 -13.80
N PHE A 144 -16.43 -4.73 -14.33
CA PHE A 144 -15.41 -5.44 -15.09
C PHE A 144 -14.38 -5.97 -14.12
N GLY A 145 -13.91 -7.19 -14.31
CA GLY A 145 -12.86 -7.71 -13.45
C GLY A 145 -11.93 -8.69 -14.15
N LYS A 146 -10.73 -8.80 -13.57
CA LYS A 146 -9.70 -9.74 -13.97
C LYS A 146 -9.08 -10.35 -12.73
N ARG A 147 -8.90 -11.67 -12.76
CA ARG A 147 -8.29 -12.44 -11.68
C ARG A 147 -6.85 -12.80 -12.04
N TYR A 148 -5.95 -12.52 -11.11
CA TYR A 148 -4.53 -12.84 -11.21
C TYR A 148 -4.11 -13.72 -10.04
N ARG A 149 -3.01 -14.44 -10.23
CA ARG A 149 -2.32 -15.22 -9.21
C ARG A 149 -0.86 -14.83 -9.11
N PHE A 150 -0.31 -14.92 -7.92
CA PHE A 150 1.11 -14.81 -7.66
C PHE A 150 1.47 -15.56 -6.37
N THR A 151 2.73 -15.92 -6.23
CA THR A 151 3.26 -16.58 -5.03
C THR A 151 4.16 -15.59 -4.30
N LEU A 152 4.06 -15.56 -2.97
CA LEU A 152 5.12 -14.98 -2.13
C LEU A 152 5.92 -16.10 -1.50
N PHE A 153 7.24 -16.01 -1.62
CA PHE A 153 8.17 -16.90 -0.96
C PHE A 153 8.51 -16.39 0.45
N GLU A 154 9.22 -17.22 1.21
CA GLU A 154 9.70 -16.89 2.55
C GLU A 154 10.57 -15.62 2.54
N SER A 155 11.53 -15.55 1.61
CA SER A 155 12.41 -14.39 1.43
C SER A 155 11.66 -13.08 1.21
N ASP A 156 10.58 -13.12 0.43
CA ASP A 156 9.76 -11.94 0.13
C ASP A 156 9.06 -11.42 1.39
N SER A 157 8.57 -12.35 2.21
CA SER A 157 7.87 -12.03 3.45
C SER A 157 8.83 -11.53 4.53
N GLU A 158 10.03 -12.09 4.58
CA GLU A 158 11.11 -11.66 5.46
C GLU A 158 11.62 -10.26 5.11
N GLU A 159 11.81 -9.97 3.81
CA GLU A 159 12.21 -8.65 3.33
C GLU A 159 11.19 -7.58 3.73
N LEU A 160 9.89 -7.82 3.49
CA LEU A 160 8.85 -6.87 3.90
C LEU A 160 8.78 -6.70 5.43
N ARG A 161 9.14 -7.74 6.19
CA ARG A 161 9.15 -7.70 7.66
C ARG A 161 10.38 -6.98 8.21
N SER A 162 11.52 -7.04 7.55
CA SER A 162 12.75 -6.38 7.99
C SER A 162 12.62 -4.85 8.04
N HIS A 163 11.62 -4.27 7.35
CA HIS A 163 11.30 -2.85 7.47
C HIS A 163 11.00 -2.42 8.93
N THR A 164 10.52 -3.34 9.76
CA THR A 164 10.24 -3.08 11.17
C THR A 164 11.49 -2.83 12.00
N ASP A 165 12.68 -3.22 11.52
CA ASP A 165 13.96 -2.99 12.21
C ASP A 165 14.26 -1.50 12.36
N ASP A 166 13.72 -0.67 11.46
CA ASP A 166 13.88 0.78 11.46
C ASP A 166 12.88 1.52 12.34
N PHE A 167 11.84 0.86 12.85
CA PHE A 167 10.82 1.51 13.68
C PHE A 167 11.42 2.14 14.92
N LYS A 168 12.47 1.53 15.48
CA LYS A 168 13.21 2.05 16.64
C LYS A 168 13.91 3.38 16.37
N HIS A 169 14.14 3.72 15.11
CA HIS A 169 14.71 4.99 14.66
C HIS A 169 13.65 5.95 14.11
N GLY A 170 12.39 5.52 14.05
CA GLY A 170 11.29 6.25 13.42
C GLY A 170 11.18 6.03 11.91
N GLY A 171 12.06 5.23 11.31
CA GLY A 171 12.03 4.92 9.88
C GLY A 171 10.82 4.05 9.54
N GLY A 172 10.16 4.35 8.41
CA GLY A 172 8.91 3.71 7.99
C GLY A 172 7.67 4.19 8.76
N LEU A 173 7.84 5.05 9.78
CA LEU A 173 6.76 5.60 10.59
C LEU A 173 6.68 7.13 10.47
N ALA A 174 7.76 7.82 10.84
CA ALA A 174 7.87 9.27 10.84
C ALA A 174 8.50 9.81 9.55
N TYR A 175 9.28 8.98 8.85
CA TYR A 175 9.91 9.31 7.59
C TYR A 175 10.07 8.04 6.74
N ASN A 176 10.19 8.22 5.43
CA ASN A 176 10.43 7.11 4.51
C ASN A 176 11.91 6.72 4.53
N VAL A 177 12.19 5.42 4.42
CA VAL A 177 13.56 4.90 4.33
C VAL A 177 13.78 4.41 2.91
N ASP A 178 14.83 4.91 2.23
CA ASP A 178 15.06 4.61 0.81
C ASP A 178 15.21 3.11 0.52
N ARG A 179 15.77 2.34 1.45
CA ARG A 179 15.95 0.89 1.30
C ARG A 179 14.67 0.07 1.54
N HIS A 180 13.57 0.70 1.97
CA HIS A 180 12.28 0.01 2.14
C HIS A 180 11.62 -0.18 0.78
N PHE A 181 12.14 -1.12 -0.01
CA PHE A 181 11.58 -1.47 -1.31
C PHE A 181 10.42 -2.45 -1.14
N GLY A 182 9.49 -2.41 -2.10
CA GLY A 182 8.47 -3.46 -2.21
C GLY A 182 9.03 -4.65 -2.97
N VAL A 183 8.43 -5.82 -2.75
CA VAL A 183 8.73 -7.01 -3.55
C VAL A 183 8.01 -6.94 -4.89
N TYR A 184 8.73 -7.22 -5.97
CA TYR A 184 8.13 -7.37 -7.30
C TYR A 184 7.65 -8.81 -7.49
N VAL A 185 6.35 -8.99 -7.72
CA VAL A 185 5.74 -10.29 -7.99
C VAL A 185 5.20 -10.36 -9.42
N PRO A 186 5.50 -11.43 -10.18
CA PRO A 186 4.90 -11.65 -11.49
C PRO A 186 3.43 -12.05 -11.33
N LEU A 187 2.53 -11.30 -11.98
CA LEU A 187 1.10 -11.62 -11.99
C LEU A 187 0.77 -12.55 -13.16
N SER A 188 0.21 -13.71 -12.86
CA SER A 188 -0.28 -14.65 -13.86
C SER A 188 -1.81 -14.55 -13.99
N PRO A 189 -2.37 -14.30 -15.19
CA PRO A 189 -3.81 -14.37 -15.41
C PRO A 189 -4.34 -15.75 -15.03
N THR A 190 -5.52 -15.81 -14.40
CA THR A 190 -6.16 -17.11 -14.09
C THR A 190 -6.95 -17.65 -15.28
N ASP A 191 -7.34 -16.77 -16.20
CA ASP A 191 -7.97 -17.14 -17.47
C ASP A 191 -6.88 -17.17 -18.55
N ALA A 192 -6.39 -18.37 -18.85
CA ALA A 192 -5.71 -18.72 -20.10
C ALA A 192 -6.47 -19.86 -20.76
#